data_AF-A0A973CCH4-F1
#
_entry.id   AF-A0A973CCH4-F1
#
_cell.length_a   1.000
_cell.length_b   1.000
_cell.length_c   1.000
_cell.angle_alpha   90.00
_cell.angle_beta   90.00
_cell.angle_gamma   90.00
#
_symmetry.space_group_name_H-M   'P 1'
#
loop_
_entity.id
_entity.type
_entity.pdbx_description
1 polymer ?
#
loop_
_entity_poly.entity_id
_entity_poly.type
_entity_poly.pdbx_seq_one_letter_code
_entity_poly.pdbx_strand_id
1 'polypeptide(L)'
;MMISSISYHASALPHHQVSMLGKTTHMINSMNTVSNKHYAYVNHRNTQPDNLLPNMDVVSDVPVSKQVLQFSSRASYLNWLSVQYSWDDIALSRLLHVGDSSPVVHEIHSRLILLGDSEESLRLSDVYTVEIAVAVRNFQRRHGLKADAIIGPDTLKWLNINPQRRAALLRLNMEEKIHFMANLSERYLLVNIPAYELLLSDNGEIALRSRVIVGKPKKPTPILTSEISSMVINPSWRVPRSILEDDLLPKVKINGEFFSQRNFKVFNYQNQTIEKSPQEWQKLAYGQFPYRLEQMPGTQNALGRYKFYFPNDYSVYLHDTSNPQLFSNANRALSSGCIRIEKVDELANWIANSLVDNKPLWSRLKISRETTKWFPLNDPLPVHLVYWTAWIDDSGLSQFRDDIYALQR
;
A
#
# COMPACT_ATOMS: atom_id res chain seq x y z
N MET A 1 9.77 37.55 -52.50
CA MET A 1 8.41 37.98 -52.92
C MET A 1 7.45 36.83 -52.65
N MET A 2 6.45 37.11 -51.81
CA MET A 2 5.22 36.36 -51.49
C MET A 2 5.28 34.90 -51.02
N ILE A 3 4.98 34.76 -49.73
CA ILE A 3 4.57 33.58 -48.99
C ILE A 3 3.07 33.36 -49.28
N SER A 4 2.67 32.15 -49.66
CA SER A 4 1.26 31.74 -49.74
C SER A 4 0.93 30.75 -48.62
N SER A 5 -0.04 31.16 -47.81
CA SER A 5 -0.66 30.52 -46.65
C SER A 5 -1.37 29.20 -46.95
N ILE A 6 -1.22 28.20 -46.08
CA ILE A 6 -2.10 27.02 -46.00
C ILE A 6 -2.95 27.15 -44.73
N SER A 7 -4.25 27.22 -44.93
CA SER A 7 -5.30 27.30 -43.91
C SER A 7 -5.59 25.91 -43.35
N TYR A 8 -5.46 25.70 -42.03
CA TYR A 8 -6.01 24.51 -41.36
C TYR A 8 -7.44 24.81 -40.91
N HIS A 9 -8.41 24.11 -41.49
CA HIS A 9 -9.77 24.02 -40.97
C HIS A 9 -9.79 23.03 -39.81
N ALA A 10 -10.03 23.53 -38.59
CA ALA A 10 -10.39 22.69 -37.45
C ALA A 10 -11.86 22.28 -37.58
N SER A 11 -12.12 21.01 -37.92
CA SER A 11 -13.46 20.43 -37.82
C SER A 11 -13.75 20.10 -36.35
N ALA A 12 -14.60 20.89 -35.71
CA ALA A 12 -15.19 20.55 -34.43
C ALA A 12 -16.12 19.33 -34.60
N LEU A 13 -15.86 18.24 -33.88
CA LEU A 13 -16.81 17.13 -33.73
C LEU A 13 -17.74 17.40 -32.52
N PRO A 14 -18.99 16.93 -32.55
CA PRO A 14 -20.06 17.46 -31.70
C PRO A 14 -20.05 16.86 -30.29
N HIS A 15 -20.58 17.62 -29.34
CA HIS A 15 -20.80 17.37 -27.90
C HIS A 15 -21.42 16.01 -27.47
N HIS A 16 -21.67 15.06 -28.38
CA HIS A 16 -22.38 13.82 -28.10
C HIS A 16 -21.53 12.63 -27.63
N GLN A 17 -20.19 12.67 -27.79
CA GLN A 17 -19.32 11.54 -27.44
C GLN A 17 -18.93 11.46 -25.94
N VAL A 18 -18.97 12.57 -25.20
CA VAL A 18 -18.69 12.59 -23.75
C VAL A 18 -19.77 11.83 -22.94
N SER A 19 -20.99 11.74 -23.48
CA SER A 19 -22.11 11.02 -22.85
C SER A 19 -21.95 9.49 -22.81
N MET A 20 -21.07 8.92 -23.65
CA MET A 20 -20.94 7.45 -23.78
C MET A 20 -20.07 6.81 -22.69
N LEU A 21 -19.07 7.54 -22.17
CA LEU A 21 -18.22 7.05 -21.07
C LEU A 21 -18.98 6.97 -19.74
N GLY A 22 -19.85 7.94 -19.42
CA GLY A 22 -20.74 7.88 -18.27
C GLY A 22 -21.81 6.77 -18.35
N LYS A 23 -22.25 6.41 -19.56
CA LYS A 23 -23.21 5.31 -19.77
C LYS A 23 -22.58 3.92 -19.68
N THR A 24 -21.29 3.78 -19.98
CA THR A 24 -20.59 2.50 -19.88
C THR A 24 -20.45 2.07 -18.41
N THR A 25 -20.19 3.02 -17.51
CA THR A 25 -20.20 2.80 -16.05
C THR A 25 -21.59 2.45 -15.53
N HIS A 26 -22.66 3.02 -16.10
CA HIS A 26 -24.04 2.70 -15.72
C HIS A 26 -24.53 1.34 -16.24
N MET A 27 -24.10 0.90 -17.43
CA MET A 27 -24.51 -0.40 -18.01
C MET A 27 -23.90 -1.61 -17.29
N ILE A 28 -22.74 -1.48 -16.64
CA ILE A 28 -22.15 -2.56 -15.84
C ILE A 28 -23.01 -2.85 -14.59
N ASN A 29 -23.76 -1.85 -14.09
CA ASN A 29 -24.62 -1.99 -12.91
C ASN A 29 -26.00 -2.60 -13.21
N SER A 30 -26.40 -2.76 -14.48
CA SER A 30 -27.75 -3.22 -14.87
C SER A 30 -27.81 -4.62 -15.50
N MET A 31 -26.70 -5.36 -15.57
CA MET A 31 -26.73 -6.74 -16.09
C MET A 31 -27.22 -7.73 -15.01
N ASN A 32 -28.43 -8.24 -15.22
CA ASN A 32 -29.09 -9.25 -14.39
C ASN A 32 -28.17 -10.47 -14.18
N THR A 33 -27.78 -10.66 -12.91
CA THR A 33 -26.91 -11.75 -12.46
C THR A 33 -27.72 -13.02 -12.25
N VAL A 34 -27.66 -13.94 -13.20
CA VAL A 34 -28.03 -15.34 -12.94
C VAL A 34 -26.76 -16.17 -13.06
N SER A 35 -26.22 -16.56 -11.89
CA SER A 35 -25.36 -17.74 -11.70
C SER A 35 -24.08 -17.84 -12.57
N ASN A 36 -23.13 -16.91 -12.39
CA ASN A 36 -21.68 -17.18 -12.26
C ASN A 36 -20.94 -15.84 -12.18
N LYS A 37 -20.53 -15.46 -10.97
CA LYS A 37 -19.85 -14.18 -10.70
C LYS A 37 -18.45 -14.21 -11.35
N HIS A 38 -18.02 -13.06 -11.88
CA HIS A 38 -16.64 -12.65 -12.26
C HIS A 38 -16.34 -12.35 -13.74
N TYR A 39 -17.20 -12.73 -14.68
CA TYR A 39 -16.92 -12.54 -16.11
C TYR A 39 -17.87 -11.56 -16.81
N ALA A 40 -17.34 -10.79 -17.74
CA ALA A 40 -18.10 -9.99 -18.70
C ALA A 40 -17.61 -10.28 -20.12
N TYR A 41 -18.53 -10.28 -21.08
CA TYR A 41 -18.25 -10.55 -22.49
C TYR A 41 -17.92 -9.26 -23.23
N VAL A 42 -16.90 -9.28 -24.09
CA VAL A 42 -16.43 -8.09 -24.81
C VAL A 42 -17.16 -7.97 -26.16
N ASN A 43 -17.87 -6.86 -26.35
CA ASN A 43 -18.36 -6.46 -27.66
C ASN A 43 -17.42 -5.38 -28.23
N HIS A 44 -16.68 -5.70 -29.30
CA HIS A 44 -15.61 -4.86 -29.86
C HIS A 44 -16.07 -3.55 -30.52
N ARG A 45 -17.35 -3.18 -30.42
CA ARG A 45 -17.87 -1.91 -30.98
C ARG A 45 -17.46 -0.64 -30.22
N ASN A 46 -17.07 -0.74 -28.95
CA ASN A 46 -16.92 0.44 -28.07
C ASN A 46 -15.49 0.71 -27.56
N THR A 47 -14.46 0.07 -28.10
CA THR A 47 -13.05 0.30 -27.70
C THR A 47 -12.15 0.80 -28.82
N GLN A 48 -12.69 1.16 -29.99
CA GLN A 48 -11.90 1.70 -31.10
C GLN A 48 -12.13 3.20 -31.27
N PRO A 49 -11.07 4.04 -31.18
CA PRO A 49 -11.07 5.33 -31.86
C PRO A 49 -10.84 5.05 -33.36
N ASP A 50 -11.92 5.16 -34.14
CA ASP A 50 -12.01 5.15 -35.61
C ASP A 50 -11.17 4.13 -36.43
N ASN A 51 -11.87 3.10 -36.94
CA ASN A 51 -11.70 2.42 -38.24
C ASN A 51 -10.27 2.26 -38.82
N LEU A 52 -9.44 1.38 -38.24
CA LEU A 52 -8.18 0.94 -38.87
C LEU A 52 -7.99 -0.58 -38.98
N LEU A 53 -9.03 -1.40 -38.79
CA LEU A 53 -9.00 -2.82 -39.13
C LEU A 53 -10.25 -3.22 -39.94
N PRO A 54 -10.14 -4.17 -40.89
CA PRO A 54 -11.28 -4.60 -41.69
C PRO A 54 -12.38 -5.18 -40.80
N ASN A 55 -13.63 -4.80 -41.07
CA ASN A 55 -14.84 -5.32 -40.43
C ASN A 55 -14.84 -6.85 -40.43
N MET A 56 -14.44 -7.44 -39.31
CA MET A 56 -14.74 -8.82 -38.96
C MET A 56 -15.49 -8.79 -37.64
N ASP A 57 -16.75 -9.24 -37.66
CA ASP A 57 -17.55 -9.54 -36.48
C ASP A 57 -16.88 -10.68 -35.70
N VAL A 58 -15.86 -10.36 -34.93
CA VAL A 58 -15.27 -11.29 -33.95
C VAL A 58 -15.80 -10.88 -32.60
N VAL A 59 -16.94 -11.45 -32.20
CA VAL A 59 -17.33 -11.49 -30.79
C VAL A 59 -16.38 -12.49 -30.13
N SER A 60 -15.48 -12.01 -29.29
CA SER A 60 -14.68 -12.88 -28.44
C SER A 60 -15.60 -13.42 -27.34
N ASP A 61 -16.01 -14.69 -27.47
CA ASP A 61 -16.71 -15.45 -26.42
C ASP A 61 -15.82 -15.75 -25.19
N VAL A 62 -14.58 -15.24 -25.15
CA VAL A 62 -13.68 -15.42 -24.03
C VAL A 62 -14.19 -14.61 -22.83
N PRO A 63 -14.53 -15.28 -21.71
CA PRO A 63 -14.92 -14.59 -20.48
C PRO A 63 -13.75 -13.74 -19.99
N VAL A 64 -13.89 -12.41 -19.98
CA VAL A 64 -12.87 -11.50 -19.45
C VAL A 64 -13.26 -11.09 -18.04
N SER A 65 -12.32 -11.15 -17.10
CA SER A 65 -12.61 -10.76 -15.72
C SER A 65 -12.93 -9.27 -15.63
N LYS A 66 -13.85 -8.88 -14.73
CA LYS A 66 -14.18 -7.46 -14.48
C LYS A 66 -12.93 -6.59 -14.25
N GLN A 67 -11.94 -7.12 -13.55
CA GLN A 67 -10.69 -6.41 -13.25
C GLN A 67 -9.87 -6.12 -14.51
N VAL A 68 -9.80 -7.07 -15.45
CA VAL A 68 -9.11 -6.87 -16.74
C VAL A 68 -9.79 -5.77 -17.55
N LEU A 69 -11.13 -5.75 -17.59
CA LEU A 69 -11.87 -4.71 -18.31
C LEU A 69 -11.68 -3.32 -17.70
N GLN A 70 -11.75 -3.21 -16.37
CA GLN A 70 -11.53 -1.95 -15.66
C GLN A 70 -10.12 -1.42 -15.88
N PHE A 71 -9.11 -2.29 -15.79
CA PHE A 71 -7.73 -1.95 -16.09
C PHE A 71 -7.55 -1.52 -17.55
N SER A 72 -8.00 -2.32 -18.51
CA SER A 72 -7.85 -2.02 -19.94
C SER A 72 -8.51 -0.69 -20.31
N SER A 73 -9.73 -0.43 -19.83
CA SER A 73 -10.43 0.83 -20.06
C SER A 73 -9.67 2.03 -19.49
N ARG A 74 -9.15 1.91 -18.26
CA ARG A 74 -8.43 3.00 -17.62
C ARG A 74 -7.07 3.27 -18.27
N ALA A 75 -6.34 2.21 -18.67
CA ALA A 75 -5.08 2.35 -19.38
C ALA A 75 -5.28 3.01 -20.76
N SER A 76 -6.32 2.60 -21.49
CA SER A 76 -6.69 3.23 -22.78
C SER A 76 -7.07 4.69 -22.61
N TYR A 77 -7.83 5.04 -21.57
CA TYR A 77 -8.16 6.44 -21.26
C TYR A 77 -6.91 7.29 -20.98
N LEU A 78 -5.97 6.77 -20.20
CA LEU A 78 -4.71 7.47 -19.92
C LEU A 78 -3.85 7.64 -21.18
N ASN A 79 -3.80 6.65 -22.07
CA ASN A 79 -3.12 6.78 -23.36
C ASN A 79 -3.81 7.83 -24.25
N TRP A 80 -5.15 7.83 -24.30
CA TRP A 80 -5.92 8.85 -25.01
C TRP A 80 -5.61 10.26 -24.48
N LEU A 81 -5.58 10.45 -23.15
CA LEU A 81 -5.19 11.73 -22.54
C LEU A 81 -3.80 12.19 -23.01
N SER A 82 -2.83 11.29 -23.11
CA SER A 82 -1.47 11.65 -23.55
C SER A 82 -1.38 12.07 -25.03
N VAL A 83 -2.38 11.72 -25.85
CA VAL A 83 -2.46 12.13 -27.26
C VAL A 83 -3.21 13.45 -27.40
N GLN A 84 -4.24 13.67 -26.57
CA GLN A 84 -5.10 14.86 -26.67
C GLN A 84 -4.55 16.10 -25.97
N TYR A 85 -3.76 15.92 -24.91
CA TYR A 85 -3.30 17.01 -24.06
C TYR A 85 -1.77 17.01 -23.94
N SER A 86 -1.16 18.18 -24.05
CA SER A 86 0.22 18.36 -23.57
C SER A 86 0.25 18.18 -22.05
N TRP A 87 1.31 17.55 -21.54
CA TRP A 87 1.48 17.29 -20.11
C TRP A 87 2.82 17.80 -19.62
N ASP A 88 3.08 19.09 -19.87
CA ASP A 88 4.32 19.76 -19.50
C ASP A 88 4.48 19.81 -17.97
N ASP A 89 5.73 19.83 -17.49
CA ASP A 89 5.98 19.88 -16.06
C ASP A 89 5.51 21.21 -15.46
N ILE A 90 4.62 21.13 -14.47
CA ILE A 90 4.24 22.29 -13.66
C ILE A 90 5.38 22.53 -12.66
N ALA A 91 5.86 23.76 -12.60
CA ALA A 91 6.79 24.21 -11.58
C ALA A 91 6.08 25.06 -10.52
N LEU A 92 6.42 24.85 -9.25
CA LEU A 92 5.92 25.66 -8.14
C LEU A 92 7.03 26.57 -7.62
N SER A 93 6.73 27.86 -7.48
CA SER A 93 7.61 28.82 -6.79
C SER A 93 7.46 28.76 -5.27
N ARG A 94 6.33 28.25 -4.78
CA ARG A 94 5.99 28.06 -3.37
C ARG A 94 4.92 26.98 -3.21
N LEU A 95 4.73 26.50 -1.98
CA LEU A 95 3.59 25.64 -1.64
C LEU A 95 2.26 26.37 -1.90
N LEU A 96 1.28 25.64 -2.43
CA LEU A 96 -0.07 26.17 -2.65
C LEU A 96 -1.02 25.70 -1.54
N HIS A 97 -1.80 26.65 -1.02
CA HIS A 97 -2.82 26.49 0.00
C HIS A 97 -4.14 27.08 -0.46
N VAL A 98 -5.22 26.74 0.24
CA VAL A 98 -6.54 27.33 0.00
C VAL A 98 -6.46 28.86 0.08
N GLY A 99 -7.04 29.54 -0.92
CA GLY A 99 -7.04 30.99 -1.08
C GLY A 99 -5.91 31.54 -1.94
N ASP A 100 -4.87 30.73 -2.24
CA ASP A 100 -3.81 31.15 -3.16
C ASP A 100 -4.34 31.33 -4.58
N SER A 101 -3.89 32.39 -5.26
CA SER A 101 -4.22 32.63 -6.67
C SER A 101 -2.96 32.52 -7.53
N SER A 102 -3.02 31.72 -8.59
CA SER A 102 -1.94 31.56 -9.56
C SER A 102 -2.45 30.86 -10.83
N PRO A 103 -1.92 31.19 -12.04
CA PRO A 103 -2.26 30.46 -13.26
C PRO A 103 -1.97 28.95 -13.19
N VAL A 104 -1.02 28.53 -12.34
CA VAL A 104 -0.74 27.09 -12.17
C VAL A 104 -1.89 26.36 -11.45
N VAL A 105 -2.73 27.06 -10.68
CA VAL A 105 -3.89 26.45 -10.02
C VAL A 105 -4.90 25.97 -11.05
N HIS A 106 -5.12 26.74 -12.11
CA HIS A 106 -6.00 26.38 -13.22
C HIS A 106 -5.55 25.08 -13.90
N GLU A 107 -4.26 25.00 -14.23
CA GLU A 107 -3.67 23.81 -14.84
C GLU A 107 -3.75 22.59 -13.89
N ILE A 108 -3.48 22.77 -12.59
CA ILE A 108 -3.62 21.70 -11.61
C ILE A 108 -5.08 21.23 -11.50
N HIS A 109 -6.05 22.16 -11.46
CA HIS A 109 -7.46 21.82 -11.40
C HIS A 109 -7.91 21.05 -12.63
N SER A 110 -7.48 21.48 -13.82
CA SER A 110 -7.70 20.75 -15.08
C SER A 110 -7.19 19.31 -15.00
N ARG A 111 -5.95 19.11 -14.52
CA ARG A 111 -5.39 17.75 -14.34
C ARG A 111 -6.18 16.92 -13.33
N LEU A 112 -6.63 17.52 -12.23
CA LEU A 112 -7.44 16.81 -11.23
C LEU A 112 -8.78 16.35 -11.82
N ILE A 113 -9.42 17.14 -12.69
CA ILE A 113 -10.62 16.73 -13.42
C ILE A 113 -10.28 15.57 -14.38
N LEU A 114 -9.29 15.74 -15.26
CA LEU A 114 -8.89 14.71 -16.25
C LEU A 114 -8.44 13.40 -15.58
N LEU A 115 -7.83 13.46 -14.40
CA LEU A 115 -7.40 12.26 -13.68
C LEU A 115 -8.53 11.63 -12.83
N GLY A 116 -9.69 12.26 -12.75
CA GLY A 116 -10.88 11.76 -12.04
C GLY A 116 -10.89 12.03 -10.54
N ASP A 117 -10.16 13.04 -10.08
CA ASP A 117 -10.09 13.45 -8.67
C ASP A 117 -11.00 14.67 -8.35
N SER A 118 -11.55 15.33 -9.39
CA SER A 118 -12.48 16.47 -9.30
C SER A 118 -13.68 16.27 -10.24
N GLU A 119 -14.82 16.90 -9.95
CA GLU A 119 -16.00 16.85 -10.81
C GLU A 119 -15.83 17.71 -12.06
N GLU A 120 -16.22 17.19 -13.23
CA GLU A 120 -16.20 17.91 -14.51
C GLU A 120 -17.13 19.13 -14.55
N SER A 121 -18.13 19.16 -13.67
CA SER A 121 -19.10 20.26 -13.53
C SER A 121 -18.48 21.53 -12.95
N LEU A 122 -17.34 21.42 -12.26
CA LEU A 122 -16.69 22.54 -11.58
C LEU A 122 -15.97 23.42 -12.60
N ARG A 123 -16.25 24.73 -12.53
CA ARG A 123 -15.53 25.72 -13.35
C ARG A 123 -14.07 25.77 -12.94
N LEU A 124 -13.18 25.76 -13.92
CA LEU A 124 -11.76 25.98 -13.70
C LEU A 124 -11.52 27.32 -13.02
N SER A 125 -10.58 27.35 -12.08
CA SER A 125 -10.30 28.51 -11.24
C SER A 125 -8.79 28.74 -11.13
N ASP A 126 -8.36 30.00 -11.23
CA ASP A 126 -6.99 30.41 -10.89
C ASP A 126 -6.79 30.56 -9.38
N VAL A 127 -7.87 30.51 -8.59
CA VAL A 127 -7.84 30.55 -7.12
C VAL A 127 -8.01 29.14 -6.58
N TYR A 128 -7.15 28.76 -5.64
CA TYR A 128 -7.19 27.48 -4.97
C TYR A 128 -8.36 27.46 -3.99
N THR A 129 -9.52 27.01 -4.45
CA THR A 129 -10.75 26.99 -3.66
C THR A 129 -10.83 25.77 -2.73
N VAL A 130 -11.86 25.74 -1.88
CA VAL A 130 -12.16 24.60 -0.99
C VAL A 130 -12.49 23.33 -1.79
N GLU A 131 -13.16 23.49 -2.93
CA GLU A 131 -13.52 22.39 -3.84
C GLU A 131 -12.27 21.76 -4.46
N ILE A 132 -11.31 22.58 -4.92
CA ILE A 132 -10.02 22.08 -5.39
C ILE A 132 -9.28 21.38 -4.24
N ALA A 133 -9.39 21.87 -3.00
CA ALA A 133 -8.73 21.24 -1.85
C ALA A 133 -9.33 19.88 -1.47
N VAL A 134 -10.61 19.65 -1.77
CA VAL A 134 -11.21 18.30 -1.72
C VAL A 134 -10.59 17.41 -2.78
N ALA A 135 -10.49 17.89 -4.03
CA ALA A 135 -9.90 17.14 -5.14
C ALA A 135 -8.43 16.78 -4.89
N VAL A 136 -7.64 17.72 -4.38
CA VAL A 136 -6.23 17.47 -4.02
C VAL A 136 -6.13 16.43 -2.91
N ARG A 137 -7.01 16.42 -1.90
CA ARG A 137 -7.01 15.37 -0.87
C ARG A 137 -7.33 14.00 -1.46
N ASN A 138 -8.27 13.91 -2.39
CA ASN A 138 -8.58 12.67 -3.08
C ASN A 138 -7.36 12.18 -3.87
N PHE A 139 -6.74 13.07 -4.65
CA PHE A 139 -5.52 12.78 -5.38
C PHE A 139 -4.39 12.32 -4.44
N GLN A 140 -4.12 13.04 -3.36
CA GLN A 140 -3.09 12.68 -2.38
C GLN A 140 -3.34 11.29 -1.78
N ARG A 141 -4.59 10.95 -1.42
CA ARG A 141 -4.95 9.59 -0.94
C ARG A 141 -4.68 8.53 -1.99
N ARG A 142 -5.07 8.79 -3.25
CA ARG A 142 -4.85 7.84 -4.36
C ARG A 142 -3.37 7.58 -4.66
N HIS A 143 -2.51 8.51 -4.26
CA HIS A 143 -1.06 8.42 -4.44
C HIS A 143 -0.32 8.00 -3.15
N GLY A 144 -1.04 7.66 -2.08
CA GLY A 144 -0.43 7.28 -0.79
C GLY A 144 0.27 8.43 -0.04
N LEU A 145 -0.03 9.67 -0.41
CA LEU A 145 0.53 10.87 0.20
C LEU A 145 -0.25 11.27 1.46
N LYS A 146 0.32 12.20 2.23
CA LYS A 146 -0.43 12.87 3.30
C LYS A 146 -1.55 13.71 2.67
N ALA A 147 -2.79 13.43 3.06
CA ALA A 147 -3.98 14.07 2.50
C ALA A 147 -4.31 15.41 3.22
N ASP A 148 -3.38 16.35 3.20
CA ASP A 148 -3.49 17.66 3.87
C ASP A 148 -3.97 18.81 2.96
N ALA A 149 -4.25 18.52 1.68
CA ALA A 149 -4.61 19.51 0.67
C ALA A 149 -3.52 20.55 0.37
N ILE A 150 -2.27 20.34 0.80
CA ILE A 150 -1.17 21.24 0.46
C ILE A 150 -0.48 20.70 -0.78
N ILE A 151 -0.42 21.50 -1.85
CA ILE A 151 0.29 21.11 -3.06
C ILE A 151 1.76 21.48 -2.88
N GLY A 152 2.52 20.52 -2.38
CA GLY A 152 3.98 20.58 -2.30
C GLY A 152 4.70 19.69 -3.31
N PRO A 153 6.03 19.56 -3.20
CA PRO A 153 6.86 18.82 -4.15
C PRO A 153 6.39 17.37 -4.40
N ASP A 154 5.96 16.65 -3.37
CA ASP A 154 5.50 15.26 -3.52
C ASP A 154 4.18 15.17 -4.30
N THR A 155 3.24 16.09 -4.06
CA THR A 155 1.97 16.13 -4.82
C THR A 155 2.24 16.53 -6.26
N LEU A 156 3.11 17.54 -6.46
CA LEU A 156 3.50 18.03 -7.79
C LEU A 156 4.22 16.96 -8.61
N LYS A 157 5.15 16.22 -8.00
CA LYS A 157 5.83 15.07 -8.62
C LYS A 157 4.82 14.13 -9.26
N TRP A 158 3.76 13.77 -8.53
CA TRP A 158 2.71 12.92 -9.07
C TRP A 158 1.89 13.63 -10.15
N LEU A 159 1.47 14.88 -9.95
CA LEU A 159 0.70 15.65 -10.96
C LEU A 159 1.46 15.79 -12.30
N ASN A 160 2.78 15.81 -12.27
CA ASN A 160 3.64 15.89 -13.45
C ASN A 160 3.90 14.55 -14.13
N ILE A 161 3.54 13.41 -13.53
CA ILE A 161 3.65 12.13 -14.24
C ILE A 161 2.67 12.10 -15.41
N ASN A 162 3.24 12.07 -16.62
CA ASN A 162 2.51 11.97 -17.88
C ASN A 162 1.53 10.77 -17.89
N PRO A 163 0.31 10.92 -18.44
CA PRO A 163 -0.68 9.86 -18.55
C PRO A 163 -0.18 8.56 -19.19
N GLN A 164 0.66 8.63 -20.24
CA GLN A 164 1.26 7.45 -20.86
C GLN A 164 2.13 6.66 -19.87
N ARG A 165 2.91 7.36 -19.05
CA ARG A 165 3.73 6.73 -18.00
C ARG A 165 2.85 6.11 -16.91
N ARG A 166 1.73 6.74 -16.57
CA ARG A 166 0.72 6.17 -15.65
C ARG A 166 0.10 4.89 -16.22
N ALA A 167 -0.23 4.88 -17.51
CA ALA A 167 -0.75 3.69 -18.21
C ALA A 167 0.28 2.55 -18.21
N ALA A 168 1.56 2.85 -18.45
CA ALA A 168 2.64 1.87 -18.40
C ALA A 168 2.79 1.26 -16.99
N LEU A 169 2.76 2.08 -15.93
CA LEU A 169 2.80 1.61 -14.54
C LEU A 169 1.61 0.71 -14.20
N LEU A 170 0.39 1.12 -14.59
CA LEU A 170 -0.80 0.30 -14.41
C LEU A 170 -0.67 -1.05 -15.12
N ARG A 171 -0.20 -1.05 -16.37
CA ARG A 171 -0.03 -2.29 -17.15
C ARG A 171 0.92 -3.25 -16.46
N LEU A 172 2.11 -2.78 -16.10
CA LEU A 172 3.13 -3.59 -15.43
C LEU A 172 2.58 -4.25 -14.15
N ASN A 173 1.93 -3.47 -13.29
CA ASN A 173 1.46 -3.96 -12.00
C ASN A 173 0.17 -4.79 -12.11
N MET A 174 -0.74 -4.45 -13.02
CA MET A 174 -2.01 -5.17 -13.16
C MET A 174 -1.83 -6.54 -13.80
N GLU A 175 -0.91 -6.70 -14.76
CA GLU A 175 -0.55 -8.02 -15.30
C GLU A 175 -0.12 -8.95 -14.15
N GLU A 176 0.87 -8.54 -13.35
CA GLU A 176 1.34 -9.30 -12.19
C GLU A 176 0.22 -9.58 -11.17
N LYS A 177 -0.52 -8.54 -10.78
CA LYS A 177 -1.60 -8.65 -9.79
C LYS A 177 -2.72 -9.59 -10.26
N ILE A 178 -3.15 -9.52 -11.52
CA ILE A 178 -4.23 -10.38 -12.03
C ILE A 178 -3.79 -11.84 -12.01
N HIS A 179 -2.59 -12.14 -12.50
CA HIS A 179 -2.04 -13.49 -12.46
C HIS A 179 -1.87 -14.00 -11.03
N PHE A 180 -1.40 -13.15 -10.12
CA PHE A 180 -1.24 -13.51 -8.72
C PHE A 180 -2.58 -13.81 -8.05
N MET A 181 -3.54 -12.90 -8.16
CA MET A 181 -4.86 -12.99 -7.52
C MET A 181 -5.69 -14.17 -8.04
N ALA A 182 -5.53 -14.57 -9.32
CA ALA A 182 -6.23 -15.72 -9.89
C ALA A 182 -5.82 -17.07 -9.28
N ASN A 183 -4.66 -17.12 -8.61
CA ASN A 183 -4.11 -18.33 -7.99
C ASN A 183 -4.22 -18.33 -6.46
N LEU A 184 -4.86 -17.32 -5.87
CA LEU A 184 -5.05 -17.26 -4.42
C LEU A 184 -6.20 -18.17 -3.98
N SER A 185 -6.04 -18.78 -2.80
CA SER A 185 -7.14 -19.39 -2.06
C SER A 185 -8.19 -18.34 -1.66
N GLU A 186 -9.38 -18.79 -1.24
CA GLU A 186 -10.41 -17.87 -0.74
C GLU A 186 -10.06 -17.23 0.62
N ARG A 187 -9.16 -17.87 1.37
CA ARG A 187 -8.64 -17.40 2.66
C ARG A 187 -7.14 -17.14 2.56
N TYR A 188 -6.73 -15.90 2.81
CA TYR A 188 -5.33 -15.47 2.80
C TYR A 188 -5.15 -14.12 3.50
N LEU A 189 -3.93 -13.84 3.92
CA LEU A 189 -3.48 -12.53 4.40
C LEU A 189 -2.51 -11.94 3.38
N LEU A 190 -2.82 -10.75 2.85
CA LEU A 190 -2.01 -10.06 1.86
C LEU A 190 -1.51 -8.72 2.42
N VAL A 191 -0.22 -8.47 2.31
CA VAL A 191 0.40 -7.20 2.61
C VAL A 191 0.94 -6.60 1.33
N ASN A 192 0.35 -5.49 0.89
CA ASN A 192 0.91 -4.71 -0.20
C ASN A 192 1.91 -3.70 0.40
N ILE A 193 3.20 -4.00 0.23
CA ILE A 193 4.32 -3.30 0.87
C ILE A 193 4.33 -1.79 0.56
N PRO A 194 4.37 -1.33 -0.71
CA PRO A 194 4.38 0.09 -1.04
C PRO A 194 3.06 0.80 -0.71
N ALA A 195 1.95 0.07 -0.59
CA ALA A 195 0.68 0.63 -0.14
C ALA A 195 0.60 0.80 1.38
N TYR A 196 1.49 0.14 2.13
CA TYR A 196 1.44 0.08 3.60
C TYR A 196 0.09 -0.42 4.13
N GLU A 197 -0.47 -1.42 3.46
CA GLU A 197 -1.79 -1.98 3.74
C GLU A 197 -1.74 -3.50 3.85
N LEU A 198 -2.53 -4.01 4.79
CA LEU A 198 -2.82 -5.42 5.00
C LEU A 198 -4.31 -5.67 4.73
N LEU A 199 -4.58 -6.76 4.04
CA LEU A 199 -5.90 -7.31 3.77
C LEU A 199 -5.95 -8.75 4.28
N LEU A 200 -7.00 -9.10 5.00
CA LEU A 200 -7.36 -10.47 5.28
C LEU A 200 -8.62 -10.80 4.49
N SER A 201 -8.52 -11.79 3.61
CA SER A 201 -9.68 -12.38 2.94
C SER A 201 -10.07 -13.67 3.63
N ASP A 202 -11.37 -13.90 3.78
CA ASP A 202 -11.95 -15.15 4.28
C ASP A 202 -13.18 -15.47 3.44
N ASN A 203 -13.24 -16.68 2.86
CA ASN A 203 -14.30 -17.12 1.95
C ASN A 203 -14.58 -16.12 0.80
N GLY A 204 -13.53 -15.49 0.27
CA GLY A 204 -13.64 -14.50 -0.81
C GLY A 204 -14.18 -13.13 -0.39
N GLU A 205 -14.47 -12.93 0.90
CA GLU A 205 -14.88 -11.65 1.47
C GLU A 205 -13.74 -11.01 2.27
N ILE A 206 -13.84 -9.70 2.48
CA ILE A 206 -12.85 -8.94 3.24
C ILE A 206 -13.20 -9.01 4.73
N ALA A 207 -12.45 -9.80 5.48
CA ALA A 207 -12.61 -9.93 6.93
C ALA A 207 -11.92 -8.80 7.71
N LEU A 208 -10.78 -8.29 7.23
CA LEU A 208 -10.04 -7.21 7.87
C LEU A 208 -9.23 -6.40 6.86
N ARG A 209 -9.19 -5.08 7.05
CA ARG A 209 -8.19 -4.18 6.45
C ARG A 209 -7.44 -3.45 7.55
N SER A 210 -6.12 -3.29 7.41
CA SER A 210 -5.29 -2.62 8.40
C SER A 210 -4.13 -1.86 7.76
N ARG A 211 -3.69 -0.75 8.37
CA ARG A 211 -2.42 -0.11 8.02
C ARG A 211 -1.26 -0.96 8.56
N VAL A 212 -0.15 -0.95 7.84
CA VAL A 212 1.10 -1.56 8.29
C VAL A 212 2.27 -0.59 8.26
N ILE A 213 3.32 -0.94 9.01
CA ILE A 213 4.66 -0.36 8.90
C ILE A 213 5.58 -1.46 8.37
N VAL A 214 6.35 -1.13 7.34
CA VAL A 214 7.27 -2.04 6.63
C VAL A 214 8.71 -1.58 6.77
N GLY A 215 9.64 -2.37 6.22
CA GLY A 215 11.07 -2.10 6.24
C GLY A 215 11.45 -0.76 5.61
N LYS A 216 12.51 -0.13 6.11
CA LYS A 216 13.16 1.02 5.46
C LYS A 216 13.78 0.58 4.12
N PRO A 217 14.06 1.49 3.17
CA PRO A 217 14.73 1.14 1.92
C PRO A 217 16.09 0.42 2.10
N LYS A 218 16.84 0.75 3.17
CA LYS A 218 18.11 0.07 3.50
C LYS A 218 17.94 -1.31 4.15
N LYS A 219 16.74 -1.65 4.63
CA LYS A 219 16.39 -2.91 5.29
C LYS A 219 14.98 -3.31 4.82
N PRO A 220 14.81 -3.60 3.51
CA PRO A 220 13.49 -3.74 2.90
C PRO A 220 12.74 -4.96 3.45
N THR A 221 11.42 -4.86 3.49
CA THR A 221 10.57 -6.04 3.66
C THR A 221 10.64 -6.87 2.37
N PRO A 222 10.96 -8.17 2.44
CA PRO A 222 11.06 -9.03 1.25
C PRO A 222 9.68 -9.29 0.63
N ILE A 223 9.68 -9.48 -0.69
CA ILE A 223 8.55 -10.03 -1.43
C ILE A 223 8.60 -11.54 -1.27
N LEU A 224 7.54 -12.16 -0.76
CA LEU A 224 7.48 -13.62 -0.55
C LEU A 224 6.03 -14.11 -0.38
N THR A 225 5.87 -15.42 -0.49
CA THR A 225 4.68 -16.16 -0.06
C THR A 225 5.09 -17.21 0.96
N SER A 226 4.30 -17.35 2.02
CA SER A 226 4.50 -18.35 3.09
C SER A 226 3.15 -18.63 3.76
N GLU A 227 3.15 -19.29 4.91
CA GLU A 227 1.96 -19.58 5.70
C GLU A 227 2.22 -19.31 7.17
N ILE A 228 1.31 -18.59 7.80
CA ILE A 228 1.32 -18.37 9.25
C ILE A 228 0.95 -19.70 9.91
N SER A 229 1.89 -20.28 10.64
CA SER A 229 1.72 -21.56 11.31
C SER A 229 1.40 -21.42 12.80
N SER A 230 1.75 -20.28 13.40
CA SER A 230 1.55 -20.02 14.82
C SER A 230 1.31 -18.55 15.13
N MET A 231 0.40 -18.28 16.06
CA MET A 231 0.29 -17.00 16.75
C MET A 231 0.97 -17.10 18.12
N VAL A 232 1.74 -16.08 18.48
CA VAL A 232 2.43 -15.98 19.77
C VAL A 232 1.89 -14.77 20.53
N ILE A 233 1.37 -15.00 21.73
CA ILE A 233 0.98 -13.94 22.66
C ILE A 233 2.14 -13.66 23.60
N ASN A 234 2.33 -12.38 23.92
CA ASN A 234 3.38 -11.86 24.79
C ASN A 234 4.75 -12.38 24.34
N PRO A 235 5.15 -12.20 23.07
CA PRO A 235 6.41 -12.73 22.58
C PRO A 235 7.60 -12.13 23.35
N SER A 236 8.60 -12.96 23.66
CA SER A 236 9.94 -12.43 23.88
C SER A 236 10.56 -12.06 22.54
N TRP A 237 11.48 -11.10 22.55
CA TRP A 237 12.14 -10.64 21.35
C TRP A 237 13.65 -10.84 21.44
N ARG A 238 14.15 -11.86 20.73
CA ARG A 238 15.59 -11.99 20.49
C ARG A 238 16.04 -10.93 19.50
N VAL A 239 16.90 -10.04 19.96
CA VAL A 239 17.33 -8.88 19.18
C VAL A 239 18.31 -9.33 18.10
N PRO A 240 18.01 -9.07 16.80
CA PRO A 240 18.97 -9.30 15.72
C PRO A 240 20.24 -8.48 15.93
N ARG A 241 21.39 -9.04 15.54
CA ARG A 241 22.71 -8.42 15.76
C ARG A 241 22.78 -6.98 15.24
N SER A 242 22.29 -6.76 14.02
CA SER A 242 22.28 -5.42 13.41
C SER A 242 21.42 -4.41 14.19
N ILE A 243 20.28 -4.82 14.77
CA ILE A 243 19.44 -3.93 15.58
C ILE A 243 20.10 -3.63 16.93
N LEU A 244 20.77 -4.62 17.52
CA LEU A 244 21.56 -4.40 18.74
C LEU A 244 22.60 -3.31 18.50
N GLU A 245 23.39 -3.44 17.43
CA GLU A 245 24.48 -2.52 17.11
C GLU A 245 23.99 -1.14 16.65
N ASP A 246 23.03 -1.09 15.72
CA ASP A 246 22.59 0.17 15.10
C ASP A 246 21.63 0.98 15.99
N ASP A 247 20.77 0.31 16.77
CA ASP A 247 19.63 0.97 17.43
C ASP A 247 19.68 0.92 18.96
N LEU A 248 20.22 -0.16 19.56
CA LEU A 248 20.18 -0.34 21.02
C LEU A 248 21.46 0.13 21.71
N LEU A 249 22.65 -0.27 21.24
CA LEU A 249 23.92 0.14 21.85
C LEU A 249 24.09 1.66 21.91
N PRO A 250 23.69 2.47 20.90
CA PRO A 250 23.71 3.93 21.04
C PRO A 250 22.90 4.46 22.22
N LYS A 251 21.77 3.82 22.56
CA LYS A 251 20.94 4.20 23.72
C LYS A 251 21.61 3.78 25.04
N VAL A 252 22.28 2.64 25.06
CA VAL A 252 23.04 2.16 26.22
C VAL A 252 24.23 3.07 26.52
N LYS A 253 24.95 3.55 25.48
CA LYS A 253 26.04 4.53 25.64
C LYS A 253 25.59 5.78 26.39
N ILE A 254 24.37 6.24 26.12
CA ILE A 254 23.76 7.41 26.78
C ILE A 254 23.26 7.04 28.18
N ASN A 255 22.59 5.88 28.33
CA ASN A 255 21.98 5.44 29.58
C ASN A 255 22.29 3.95 29.85
N GLY A 256 23.17 3.69 30.82
CA GLY A 256 23.57 2.33 31.22
C GLY A 256 22.44 1.49 31.83
N GLU A 257 21.38 2.12 32.31
CA GLU A 257 20.19 1.43 32.84
C GLU A 257 19.22 0.99 31.73
N PHE A 258 19.52 1.29 30.45
CA PHE A 258 18.61 1.05 29.34
C PHE A 258 18.08 -0.40 29.29
N PHE A 259 18.93 -1.39 29.57
CA PHE A 259 18.51 -2.80 29.54
C PHE A 259 17.49 -3.14 30.63
N SER A 260 17.73 -2.76 31.88
CA SER A 260 16.81 -3.03 32.99
C SER A 260 15.50 -2.24 32.83
N GLN A 261 15.59 -0.96 32.47
CA GLN A 261 14.43 -0.10 32.25
C GLN A 261 13.51 -0.60 31.11
N ARG A 262 14.05 -1.37 30.16
CA ARG A 262 13.32 -1.91 29.00
C ARG A 262 13.09 -3.42 29.06
N ASN A 263 13.32 -4.04 30.22
CA ASN A 263 13.10 -5.47 30.48
C ASN A 263 13.91 -6.39 29.54
N PHE A 264 15.17 -6.05 29.26
CA PHE A 264 16.09 -6.91 28.54
C PHE A 264 16.82 -7.87 29.49
N LYS A 265 16.98 -9.11 29.04
CA LYS A 265 17.96 -10.06 29.58
C LYS A 265 19.13 -10.19 28.60
N VAL A 266 20.33 -10.30 29.16
CA VAL A 266 21.58 -10.43 28.41
C VAL A 266 22.13 -11.83 28.59
N PHE A 267 22.55 -12.47 27.50
CA PHE A 267 23.03 -13.85 27.49
C PHE A 267 24.42 -13.96 26.86
N ASN A 268 25.28 -14.81 27.41
CA ASN A 268 26.53 -15.22 26.76
C ASN A 268 26.30 -16.33 25.72
N TYR A 269 27.38 -16.77 25.06
CA TYR A 269 27.33 -17.84 24.06
C TYR A 269 26.90 -19.20 24.64
N GLN A 270 27.09 -19.41 25.95
CA GLN A 270 26.65 -20.58 26.70
C GLN A 270 25.18 -20.46 27.18
N ASN A 271 24.43 -19.46 26.72
CA ASN A 271 23.04 -19.17 27.14
C ASN A 271 22.86 -18.89 28.65
N GLN A 272 23.92 -18.50 29.36
CA GLN A 272 23.83 -18.05 30.74
C GLN A 272 23.47 -16.57 30.78
N THR A 273 22.57 -16.19 31.69
CA THR A 273 22.22 -14.79 31.95
C THR A 273 23.43 -14.07 32.53
N ILE A 274 23.73 -12.89 31.99
CA ILE A 274 24.81 -12.02 32.44
C ILE A 274 24.20 -10.77 33.07
N GLU A 275 24.61 -10.49 34.30
CA GLU A 275 24.27 -9.26 35.00
C GLU A 275 25.54 -8.41 35.16
N LYS A 276 25.40 -7.11 34.92
CA LYS A 276 26.47 -6.11 35.09
C LYS A 276 25.86 -4.80 35.56
N SER A 277 26.68 -3.96 36.15
CA SER A 277 26.32 -2.59 36.53
C SER A 277 26.01 -1.71 35.29
N PRO A 278 25.21 -0.64 35.44
CA PRO A 278 24.97 0.32 34.36
C PRO A 278 26.25 0.87 33.72
N GLN A 279 27.30 1.13 34.52
CA GLN A 279 28.58 1.67 34.07
C GLN A 279 29.35 0.64 33.23
N GLU A 280 29.32 -0.64 33.60
CA GLU A 280 29.90 -1.70 32.80
C GLU A 280 29.17 -1.87 31.46
N TRP A 281 27.83 -1.78 31.44
CA TRP A 281 27.07 -1.84 30.19
C TRP A 281 27.40 -0.68 29.26
N GLN A 282 27.48 0.54 29.79
CA GLN A 282 27.93 1.72 29.06
C GLN A 282 29.31 1.49 28.45
N LYS A 283 30.29 1.06 29.26
CA LYS A 283 31.66 0.79 28.78
C LYS A 283 31.68 -0.24 27.65
N LEU A 284 30.93 -1.34 27.80
CA LEU A 284 30.84 -2.39 26.77
C LEU A 284 30.14 -1.91 25.49
N ALA A 285 29.21 -0.97 25.58
CA ALA A 285 28.49 -0.46 24.42
C ALA A 285 29.38 0.32 23.44
N TYR A 286 30.55 0.82 23.88
CA TYR A 286 31.54 1.48 23.01
C TYR A 286 32.41 0.51 22.20
N GLY A 287 32.46 -0.77 22.55
CA GLY A 287 33.30 -1.77 21.91
C GLY A 287 32.53 -2.87 21.21
N GLN A 288 33.21 -3.99 20.94
CA GLN A 288 32.55 -5.21 20.48
C GLN A 288 31.71 -5.78 21.61
N PHE A 289 30.39 -5.69 21.47
CA PHE A 289 29.46 -6.21 22.47
C PHE A 289 29.31 -7.74 22.30
N PRO A 290 29.79 -8.60 23.22
CA PRO A 290 29.91 -10.04 22.98
C PRO A 290 28.68 -10.85 23.42
N TYR A 291 27.57 -10.17 23.72
CA TYR A 291 26.38 -10.81 24.29
C TYR A 291 25.17 -10.73 23.36
N ARG A 292 24.24 -11.67 23.54
CA ARG A 292 22.91 -11.67 22.92
C ARG A 292 21.92 -10.98 23.84
N LEU A 293 20.99 -10.22 23.26
CA LEU A 293 19.87 -9.62 23.98
C LEU A 293 18.56 -10.33 23.69
N GLU A 294 17.74 -10.46 24.73
CA GLU A 294 16.34 -10.85 24.62
C GLU A 294 15.48 -9.89 25.41
N GLN A 295 14.55 -9.18 24.74
CA GLN A 295 13.55 -8.40 25.44
C GLN A 295 12.46 -9.33 25.95
N MET A 296 12.22 -9.32 27.24
CA MET A 296 11.18 -10.13 27.86
C MET A 296 9.79 -9.53 27.55
N PRO A 297 8.71 -10.32 27.69
CA PRO A 297 7.36 -9.82 27.45
C PRO A 297 7.00 -8.63 28.34
N GLY A 298 6.15 -7.75 27.83
CA GLY A 298 5.68 -6.56 28.55
C GLY A 298 5.13 -5.48 27.61
N THR A 299 4.50 -4.46 28.17
CA THR A 299 3.86 -3.36 27.39
C THR A 299 4.85 -2.55 26.56
N GLN A 300 6.13 -2.57 26.93
CA GLN A 300 7.20 -1.90 26.20
C GLN A 300 7.97 -2.81 25.24
N ASN A 301 7.55 -4.07 25.07
CA ASN A 301 8.20 -4.99 24.15
C ASN A 301 8.11 -4.46 22.71
N ALA A 302 9.21 -4.49 21.97
CA ALA A 302 9.26 -3.97 20.61
C ALA A 302 8.40 -4.76 19.60
N LEU A 303 8.13 -6.04 19.89
CA LEU A 303 7.17 -6.86 19.13
C LEU A 303 5.72 -6.64 19.57
N GLY A 304 5.49 -5.81 20.59
CA GLY A 304 4.19 -5.62 21.22
C GLY A 304 3.66 -6.91 21.83
N ARG A 305 2.35 -7.09 21.73
CA ARG A 305 1.61 -8.17 22.36
C ARG A 305 1.49 -9.43 21.51
N TYR A 306 1.46 -9.31 20.19
CA TYR A 306 1.27 -10.45 19.29
C TYR A 306 2.37 -10.53 18.25
N LYS A 307 2.77 -11.76 17.93
CA LYS A 307 3.62 -12.10 16.81
C LYS A 307 2.97 -13.24 16.03
N PHE A 308 2.85 -13.10 14.72
CA PHE A 308 2.41 -14.15 13.82
C PHE A 308 3.63 -14.71 13.11
N TYR A 309 3.92 -15.98 13.41
CA TYR A 309 5.09 -16.68 12.90
C TYR A 309 4.74 -17.43 11.62
N PHE A 310 5.57 -17.22 10.60
CA PHE A 310 5.55 -17.95 9.34
C PHE A 310 7.01 -18.26 8.95
N PRO A 311 7.32 -19.46 8.44
CA PRO A 311 8.66 -19.82 7.98
C PRO A 311 9.15 -18.89 6.86
N ASN A 312 10.37 -18.37 6.96
CA ASN A 312 11.03 -17.60 5.90
C ASN A 312 12.54 -17.47 6.16
N ASP A 313 13.31 -17.29 5.08
CA ASP A 313 14.78 -17.16 5.13
C ASP A 313 15.26 -15.76 5.55
N TYR A 314 14.34 -14.81 5.76
CA TYR A 314 14.65 -13.40 6.00
C TYR A 314 14.49 -12.98 7.47
N SER A 315 14.07 -13.90 8.36
CA SER A 315 13.75 -13.60 9.76
C SER A 315 12.72 -12.46 9.93
N VAL A 316 11.78 -12.36 9.00
CA VAL A 316 10.71 -11.35 8.96
C VAL A 316 9.48 -11.88 9.68
N TYR A 317 8.79 -11.00 10.40
CA TYR A 317 7.59 -11.35 11.17
C TYR A 317 6.49 -10.32 10.94
N LEU A 318 5.25 -10.76 11.12
CA LEU A 318 4.08 -9.91 11.33
C LEU A 318 3.88 -9.77 12.84
N HIS A 319 3.79 -8.54 13.35
CA HIS A 319 3.71 -8.34 14.81
C HIS A 319 3.04 -7.02 15.22
N ASP A 320 2.77 -6.88 16.51
CA ASP A 320 2.29 -5.66 17.17
C ASP A 320 3.45 -4.65 17.38
N THR A 321 3.22 -3.52 18.03
CA THR A 321 4.24 -2.50 18.30
C THR A 321 3.93 -1.76 19.58
N SER A 322 4.97 -1.39 20.32
CA SER A 322 4.85 -0.44 21.45
C SER A 322 4.71 1.03 21.01
N ASN A 323 4.68 1.30 19.70
CA ASN A 323 4.61 2.64 19.11
C ASN A 323 3.49 2.77 18.05
N PRO A 324 2.21 2.64 18.43
CA PRO A 324 1.08 2.68 17.49
C PRO A 324 0.90 4.05 16.80
N GLN A 325 1.36 5.14 17.40
CA GLN A 325 1.27 6.48 16.83
C GLN A 325 1.95 6.61 15.45
N LEU A 326 2.92 5.74 15.13
CA LEU A 326 3.62 5.74 13.84
C LEU A 326 2.72 5.33 12.67
N PHE A 327 1.57 4.69 12.92
CA PHE A 327 0.60 4.38 11.85
C PHE A 327 -0.06 5.63 11.28
N SER A 328 -0.03 6.76 11.99
CA SER A 328 -0.54 8.04 11.49
C SER A 328 0.32 8.67 10.38
N ASN A 329 1.56 8.21 10.21
CA ASN A 329 2.45 8.71 9.15
C ASN A 329 1.98 8.23 7.77
N ALA A 330 2.12 9.08 6.75
CA ALA A 330 1.89 8.70 5.36
C ALA A 330 2.98 7.72 4.88
N ASN A 331 4.26 8.07 5.10
CA ASN A 331 5.38 7.17 4.88
C ASN A 331 5.57 6.23 6.08
N ARG A 332 5.38 4.93 5.85
CA ARG A 332 5.48 3.87 6.85
C ARG A 332 6.56 2.83 6.55
N ALA A 333 7.54 3.16 5.72
CA ALA A 333 8.79 2.40 5.57
C ALA A 333 9.76 2.72 6.73
N LEU A 334 9.44 2.27 7.95
CA LEU A 334 10.11 2.70 9.20
C LEU A 334 10.74 1.56 10.01
N SER A 335 10.52 0.30 9.63
CA SER A 335 11.03 -0.87 10.36
C SER A 335 12.39 -1.35 9.84
N SER A 336 12.92 -2.40 10.47
CA SER A 336 14.13 -3.11 10.03
C SER A 336 13.80 -4.39 9.23
N GLY A 337 12.68 -4.39 8.49
CA GLY A 337 12.27 -5.48 7.59
C GLY A 337 10.97 -6.19 8.02
N CYS A 338 10.70 -6.26 9.32
CA CYS A 338 9.44 -6.82 9.85
C CYS A 338 8.22 -5.93 9.58
N ILE A 339 7.02 -6.52 9.64
CA ILE A 339 5.76 -5.84 9.38
C ILE A 339 5.02 -5.63 10.69
N ARG A 340 4.77 -4.37 11.05
CA ARG A 340 3.95 -4.02 12.23
C ARG A 340 2.52 -3.76 11.77
N ILE A 341 1.54 -4.25 12.52
CA ILE A 341 0.12 -4.19 12.15
C ILE A 341 -0.62 -3.26 13.11
N GLU A 342 -1.44 -2.34 12.57
CA GLU A 342 -2.20 -1.40 13.39
C GLU A 342 -3.35 -2.09 14.14
N LYS A 343 -4.16 -2.85 13.42
CA LYS A 343 -5.35 -3.54 13.94
C LYS A 343 -5.01 -4.96 14.37
N VAL A 344 -3.92 -5.09 15.11
CA VAL A 344 -3.33 -6.38 15.45
C VAL A 344 -4.21 -7.19 16.41
N ASP A 345 -4.94 -6.52 17.31
CA ASP A 345 -5.93 -7.19 18.17
C ASP A 345 -7.09 -7.76 17.35
N GLU A 346 -7.60 -7.04 16.33
CA GLU A 346 -8.65 -7.54 15.43
C GLU A 346 -8.17 -8.80 14.69
N LEU A 347 -6.93 -8.78 14.16
CA LEU A 347 -6.33 -9.94 13.50
C LEU A 347 -6.14 -11.13 14.46
N ALA A 348 -5.59 -10.88 15.66
CA ALA A 348 -5.35 -11.93 16.65
C ALA A 348 -6.66 -12.58 17.11
N ASN A 349 -7.71 -11.76 17.32
CA ASN A 349 -9.04 -12.25 17.66
C ASN A 349 -9.66 -13.10 16.54
N TRP A 350 -9.53 -12.66 15.29
CA TRP A 350 -10.01 -13.43 14.15
C TRP A 350 -9.29 -14.78 14.05
N ILE A 351 -7.95 -14.80 14.09
CA ILE A 351 -7.15 -16.04 14.03
C ILE A 351 -7.53 -16.97 15.19
N ALA A 352 -7.68 -16.45 16.40
CA ALA A 352 -8.03 -17.27 17.56
C ALA A 352 -9.43 -17.88 17.47
N ASN A 353 -10.40 -17.15 16.89
CA ASN A 353 -11.77 -17.65 16.77
C ASN A 353 -11.91 -18.67 15.63
N SER A 354 -11.16 -18.47 14.55
CA SER A 354 -11.29 -19.21 13.29
C SER A 354 -10.32 -20.38 13.16
N LEU A 355 -9.10 -20.27 13.69
CA LEU A 355 -7.98 -21.18 13.36
C LEU A 355 -7.29 -21.81 14.58
N VAL A 356 -7.70 -21.48 15.80
CA VAL A 356 -7.12 -22.02 17.05
C VAL A 356 -8.13 -22.92 17.76
N ASP A 357 -7.72 -24.14 18.10
CA ASP A 357 -8.55 -25.11 18.82
C ASP A 357 -8.89 -24.70 20.25
N ASN A 358 -7.88 -24.30 21.03
CA ASN A 358 -8.03 -24.11 22.46
C ASN A 358 -8.57 -22.72 22.82
N LYS A 359 -9.83 -22.46 22.46
CA LYS A 359 -10.56 -21.22 22.75
C LYS A 359 -10.59 -20.87 24.24
N PRO A 360 -10.80 -21.81 25.19
CA PRO A 360 -10.73 -21.50 26.61
C PRO A 360 -9.36 -20.97 27.06
N LEU A 361 -8.27 -21.56 26.55
CA LEU A 361 -6.91 -21.11 26.85
C LEU A 361 -6.63 -19.72 26.30
N TRP A 362 -7.09 -19.44 25.07
CA TRP A 362 -7.04 -18.10 24.48
C TRP A 362 -7.75 -17.06 25.36
N SER A 363 -9.00 -17.32 25.76
CA SER A 363 -9.78 -16.42 26.61
C SER A 363 -9.11 -16.13 27.96
N ARG A 364 -8.50 -17.13 28.59
CA ARG A 364 -7.76 -16.96 29.86
C ARG A 364 -6.49 -16.13 29.70
N LEU A 365 -5.72 -16.37 28.63
CA LEU A 365 -4.42 -15.73 28.42
C LEU A 365 -4.50 -14.32 27.82
N LYS A 366 -5.69 -13.88 27.38
CA LYS A 366 -5.96 -12.46 27.11
C LYS A 366 -5.79 -11.55 28.32
N ILE A 367 -5.70 -12.07 29.54
CA ILE A 367 -5.59 -11.25 30.75
C ILE A 367 -4.13 -11.09 31.18
N SER A 368 -3.31 -12.14 31.04
CA SER A 368 -1.89 -12.10 31.42
C SER A 368 -1.01 -11.49 30.31
N ARG A 369 -0.07 -10.64 30.68
CA ARG A 369 0.94 -10.05 29.77
C ARG A 369 2.37 -10.56 29.98
N GLU A 370 2.55 -11.46 30.94
CA GLU A 370 3.89 -11.83 31.43
C GLU A 370 4.38 -13.15 30.84
N THR A 371 3.47 -14.04 30.45
CA THR A 371 3.81 -15.37 29.96
C THR A 371 3.68 -15.44 28.44
N THR A 372 4.80 -15.75 27.77
CA THR A 372 4.81 -16.09 26.35
C THR A 372 4.03 -17.36 26.10
N LYS A 373 3.10 -17.35 25.14
CA LYS A 373 2.40 -18.57 24.72
C LYS A 373 2.27 -18.67 23.21
N TRP A 374 2.61 -19.84 22.69
CA TRP A 374 2.40 -20.22 21.30
C TRP A 374 1.05 -20.91 21.14
N PHE A 375 0.34 -20.50 20.11
CA PHE A 375 -0.90 -21.08 19.62
C PHE A 375 -0.65 -21.53 18.17
N PRO A 376 -0.37 -22.82 17.94
CA PRO A 376 -0.33 -23.34 16.58
C PRO A 376 -1.70 -23.18 15.93
N LEU A 377 -1.71 -22.90 14.63
CA LEU A 377 -2.92 -22.88 13.81
C LEU A 377 -3.15 -24.30 13.28
N ASN A 378 -4.39 -24.76 13.30
CA ASN A 378 -4.74 -26.07 12.74
C ASN A 378 -4.57 -26.08 11.23
N ASP A 379 -5.12 -25.03 10.62
CA ASP A 379 -4.98 -24.73 9.20
C ASP A 379 -4.06 -23.50 9.09
N PRO A 380 -2.85 -23.65 8.54
CA PRO A 380 -1.97 -22.52 8.29
C PRO A 380 -2.68 -21.46 7.45
N LEU A 381 -2.47 -20.19 7.78
CA LEU A 381 -3.06 -19.08 7.02
C LEU A 381 -2.06 -18.60 5.96
N PRO A 382 -2.35 -18.74 4.65
CA PRO A 382 -1.48 -18.21 3.60
C PRO A 382 -1.21 -16.72 3.80
N VAL A 383 0.06 -16.33 3.69
CA VAL A 383 0.53 -14.96 3.79
C VAL A 383 1.34 -14.57 2.56
N HIS A 384 0.97 -13.45 1.96
CA HIS A 384 1.58 -12.92 0.75
C HIS A 384 2.08 -11.50 0.99
N LEU A 385 3.39 -11.29 0.83
CA LEU A 385 4.01 -9.98 0.85
C LEU A 385 4.28 -9.58 -0.60
N VAL A 386 3.48 -8.66 -1.14
CA VAL A 386 3.50 -8.25 -2.55
C VAL A 386 3.97 -6.81 -2.69
N TYR A 387 4.37 -6.44 -3.91
CA TYR A 387 4.91 -5.11 -4.21
C TYR A 387 4.19 -4.48 -5.40
N TRP A 388 2.96 -4.01 -5.19
CA TRP A 388 2.18 -3.36 -6.24
C TRP A 388 2.10 -1.86 -5.99
N THR A 389 2.72 -1.10 -6.89
CA THR A 389 2.72 0.37 -6.87
C THR A 389 1.58 0.97 -7.67
N ALA A 390 0.87 0.18 -8.47
CA ALA A 390 -0.28 0.66 -9.24
C ALA A 390 -1.37 -0.40 -9.35
N TRP A 391 -2.64 -0.01 -9.19
CA TRP A 391 -3.77 -0.92 -9.37
C TRP A 391 -5.05 -0.15 -9.70
N ILE A 392 -6.12 -0.86 -10.05
CA ILE A 392 -7.47 -0.30 -10.10
C ILE A 392 -8.22 -0.73 -8.84
N ASP A 393 -8.84 0.23 -8.16
CA ASP A 393 -9.71 -0.04 -7.01
C ASP A 393 -11.13 -0.45 -7.44
N ASP A 394 -11.97 -0.80 -6.46
CA ASP A 394 -13.33 -1.27 -6.71
C ASP A 394 -14.24 -0.21 -7.35
N SER A 395 -13.89 1.08 -7.26
CA SER A 395 -14.59 2.19 -7.92
C SER A 395 -14.16 2.39 -9.38
N GLY A 396 -13.16 1.65 -9.85
CA GLY A 396 -12.61 1.79 -11.20
C GLY A 396 -11.54 2.88 -11.32
N LEU A 397 -11.11 3.47 -10.20
CA LEU A 397 -10.08 4.50 -10.18
C LEU A 397 -8.68 3.89 -10.04
N SER A 398 -7.73 4.47 -10.77
CA SER A 398 -6.32 4.10 -10.69
C SER A 398 -5.68 4.58 -9.38
N GLN A 399 -5.06 3.67 -8.66
CA GLN A 399 -4.30 3.92 -7.44
C GLN A 399 -2.80 3.83 -7.76
N PHE A 400 -1.99 4.68 -7.13
CA PHE A 400 -0.54 4.70 -7.30
C PHE A 400 0.19 4.84 -5.95
N ARG A 401 1.41 4.32 -5.83
CA ARG A 401 2.26 4.45 -4.65
C ARG A 401 3.70 4.69 -5.10
N ASP A 402 4.48 5.35 -4.27
CA ASP A 402 5.90 5.51 -4.52
C ASP A 402 6.60 4.14 -4.57
N ASP A 403 7.58 4.01 -5.46
CA ASP A 403 8.48 2.85 -5.51
C ASP A 403 9.55 2.98 -4.41
N ILE A 404 9.13 2.74 -3.17
CA ILE A 404 9.92 2.97 -1.96
C ILE A 404 11.23 2.17 -1.89
N TYR A 405 11.33 1.05 -2.62
CA TYR A 405 12.51 0.18 -2.71
C TYR A 405 13.21 0.21 -4.07
N ALA A 406 12.76 1.06 -5.01
CA ALA A 406 13.33 1.19 -6.35
C ALA A 406 13.36 -0.15 -7.14
N LEU A 407 12.31 -0.96 -7.00
CA LEU A 407 12.18 -2.28 -7.63
C LEU A 407 11.54 -2.23 -9.02
N GLN A 408 10.92 -1.11 -9.38
CA GLN A 408 10.31 -0.91 -10.70
C GLN A 408 11.22 -0.04 -11.54
N ARG A 409 12.00 -0.69 -12.42
CA ARG A 409 12.90 -0.03 -13.38
C ARG A 409 12.45 -0.22 -14.80
#